data_AF-A0A3S0XSM1-F1
#
_entry.id   AF-A0A3S0XSM1-F1
#
_cell.length_a   1.000
_cell.length_b   1.000
_cell.length_c   1.000
_cell.angle_alpha   90.00
_cell.angle_beta   90.00
_cell.angle_gamma   90.00
#
_symmetry.space_group_name_H-M   'P 1'
#
loop_
_entity.id
_entity.type
_entity.pdbx_description
1 polymer ?
#
loop_
_entity_poly.entity_id
_entity_poly.type
_entity_poly.pdbx_seq_one_letter_code
_entity_poly.pdbx_strand_id
1 'polypeptide(L)'
;MNTRLANWSAPRNITALSTTRLSGYSVSPYNENNLGLHVGDDPLHVMKNREQLKEILRLSEEPVWLEQTHSTTCVIPEADSNRCADAAITRSPLHPLVILTADCLPITLCNVQGDEIAAIHAGWKGLFNGIVENTLSKMNSDTSDLLAWIGPAICQNCYEVGDEVHQSFTEKYPLSHVAFKPTGSKWLANLPKIAKLILNLHGVTAVYQSDLCTFELKNEFYSYRRQSQTGRIGTFIWFNDQPRDE
;
A
#
# COMPACT_ATOMS: atom_id res chain seq x y z
N MET A 1 -12.84 -6.03 14.96
CA MET A 1 -12.02 -5.12 14.13
C MET A 1 -12.34 -5.41 12.68
N ASN A 2 -12.61 -4.37 11.88
CA ASN A 2 -12.91 -4.53 10.45
C ASN A 2 -11.62 -4.45 9.64
N THR A 3 -11.36 -5.46 8.82
CA THR A 3 -10.26 -5.48 7.84
C THR A 3 -10.83 -5.73 6.45
N ARG A 4 -10.09 -5.32 5.42
CA ARG A 4 -10.42 -5.55 4.01
C ARG A 4 -9.39 -6.50 3.44
N LEU A 5 -9.76 -7.78 3.34
CA LEU A 5 -8.91 -8.82 2.75
C LEU A 5 -8.67 -8.55 1.27
N ALA A 6 -7.49 -8.91 0.80
CA ALA A 6 -7.17 -8.83 -0.61
C ALA A 6 -8.06 -9.78 -1.44
N ASN A 7 -8.78 -9.20 -2.40
CA ASN A 7 -9.66 -9.88 -3.36
C ASN A 7 -8.89 -10.34 -4.60
N TRP A 8 -7.97 -11.27 -4.40
CA TRP A 8 -7.05 -11.79 -5.42
C TRP A 8 -6.92 -13.31 -5.37
N SER A 9 -6.25 -13.89 -6.37
CA SER A 9 -6.01 -15.34 -6.48
C SER A 9 -4.65 -15.78 -5.93
N ALA A 10 -4.15 -15.14 -4.87
CA ALA A 10 -2.85 -15.48 -4.30
C ALA A 10 -2.81 -16.90 -3.71
N PRO A 11 -1.61 -17.50 -3.59
CA PRO A 11 -1.43 -18.80 -2.94
C PRO A 11 -2.03 -18.82 -1.53
N ARG A 12 -2.54 -19.99 -1.11
CA ARG A 12 -3.25 -20.14 0.19
C ARG A 12 -2.40 -19.76 1.40
N ASN A 13 -1.08 -19.90 1.28
CA ASN A 13 -0.12 -19.55 2.30
C ASN A 13 0.24 -18.06 2.33
N ILE A 14 -0.31 -17.25 1.43
CA ILE A 14 -0.12 -15.79 1.42
C ILE A 14 -1.39 -15.13 1.94
N THR A 15 -1.23 -14.16 2.83
CA THR A 15 -2.34 -13.30 3.26
C THR A 15 -1.96 -11.86 3.08
N ALA A 16 -2.89 -11.09 2.50
CA ALA A 16 -2.81 -9.64 2.44
C ALA A 16 -4.14 -9.00 2.83
N LEU A 17 -4.08 -7.85 3.50
CA LEU A 17 -5.25 -7.06 3.87
C LEU A 17 -4.91 -5.60 4.13
N SER A 18 -5.93 -4.76 4.18
CA SER A 18 -5.83 -3.39 4.69
C SER A 18 -6.66 -3.23 5.97
N THR A 19 -6.13 -2.51 6.95
CA THR A 19 -6.86 -2.16 8.17
C THR A 19 -7.85 -1.03 7.91
N THR A 20 -8.82 -0.88 8.80
CA THR A 20 -9.68 0.31 8.86
C THR A 20 -9.25 1.20 10.02
N ARG A 21 -9.78 2.42 10.06
CA ARG A 21 -9.60 3.38 11.17
C ARG A 21 -10.32 2.99 12.46
N LEU A 22 -11.15 1.94 12.43
CA LEU A 22 -12.05 1.56 13.50
C LEU A 22 -11.38 0.63 14.51
N SER A 23 -11.86 0.65 15.76
CA SER A 23 -11.47 -0.29 16.82
C SER A 23 -9.99 -0.16 17.23
N GLY A 24 -9.63 1.00 17.78
CA GLY A 24 -8.31 1.25 18.37
C GLY A 24 -8.38 2.17 19.59
N TYR A 25 -7.22 2.70 19.99
CA TYR A 25 -7.00 3.44 21.22
C TYR A 25 -6.75 4.94 21.01
N SER A 26 -6.48 5.35 19.77
CA SER A 26 -6.18 6.74 19.45
C SER A 26 -7.44 7.61 19.60
N VAL A 27 -7.21 8.87 19.96
CA VAL A 27 -8.28 9.87 20.13
C VAL A 27 -8.29 10.85 18.94
N SER A 28 -9.31 11.70 18.85
CA SER A 28 -9.40 12.74 17.82
C SER A 28 -8.11 13.59 17.79
N PRO A 29 -7.56 13.90 16.60
CA PRO A 29 -8.08 13.64 15.25
C PRO A 29 -7.71 12.28 14.63
N TYR A 30 -7.07 11.39 15.39
CA TYR A 30 -6.54 10.10 14.96
C TYR A 30 -7.43 8.93 15.35
N ASN A 31 -8.68 9.21 15.72
CA ASN A 31 -9.58 8.17 16.20
C ASN A 31 -9.90 7.15 15.09
N GLU A 32 -9.81 5.84 15.33
CA GLU A 32 -9.41 5.16 16.58
C GLU A 32 -8.14 4.31 16.42
N ASN A 33 -7.93 3.72 15.26
CA ASN A 33 -6.86 2.75 15.00
C ASN A 33 -5.74 3.36 14.16
N ASN A 34 -5.07 4.40 14.65
CA ASN A 34 -3.93 5.00 13.95
C ASN A 34 -2.66 4.17 14.15
N LEU A 35 -1.98 3.84 13.05
CA LEU A 35 -0.73 3.07 13.05
C LEU A 35 0.52 3.91 12.77
N GLY A 36 0.36 5.20 12.45
CA GLY A 36 1.47 6.11 12.15
C GLY A 36 2.01 6.79 13.41
N LEU A 37 3.30 6.60 13.70
CA LEU A 37 4.01 7.32 14.77
C LEU A 37 4.42 8.74 14.37
N HIS A 38 4.48 9.01 13.06
CA HIS A 38 5.00 10.27 12.50
C HIS A 38 3.90 11.32 12.24
N VAL A 39 2.67 11.08 12.69
CA VAL A 39 1.52 11.96 12.40
C VAL A 39 1.12 12.83 13.59
N GLY A 40 1.87 12.84 14.68
CA GLY A 40 1.60 13.68 15.85
C GLY A 40 0.49 13.15 16.78
N ASP A 41 0.20 11.84 16.72
CA ASP A 41 -0.62 11.14 17.72
C ASP A 41 0.21 10.76 18.95
N ASP A 42 -0.46 10.38 20.03
CA ASP A 42 0.19 9.85 21.23
C ASP A 42 0.89 8.51 20.88
N PRO A 43 2.23 8.41 21.02
CA PRO A 43 2.95 7.18 20.73
C PRO A 43 2.44 5.96 21.51
N LEU A 44 1.93 6.14 22.74
CA LEU A 44 1.38 5.03 23.53
C LEU A 44 0.09 4.47 22.93
N HIS A 45 -0.77 5.33 22.36
CA HIS A 45 -1.96 4.86 21.65
C HIS A 45 -1.59 4.14 20.36
N VAL A 46 -0.64 4.68 19.59
CA VAL A 46 -0.19 4.05 18.34
C VAL A 46 0.45 2.68 18.61
N MET A 47 1.28 2.57 19.65
CA MET A 47 1.88 1.28 20.00
C MET A 47 0.82 0.26 20.44
N LYS A 48 -0.18 0.65 21.24
CA LYS A 48 -1.31 -0.23 21.58
C LYS A 48 -2.10 -0.68 20.34
N ASN A 49 -2.34 0.21 19.38
CA ASN A 49 -3.00 -0.15 18.11
C ASN A 49 -2.18 -1.18 17.32
N ARG A 50 -0.85 -1.03 17.27
CA ARG A 50 0.05 -1.97 16.60
C ARG A 50 0.11 -3.33 17.31
N GLU A 51 0.23 -3.33 18.64
CA GLU A 51 0.19 -4.55 19.46
C GLU A 51 -1.13 -5.31 19.26
N GLN A 52 -2.26 -4.63 19.38
CA GLN A 52 -3.58 -5.22 19.15
C GLN A 52 -3.70 -5.82 17.75
N LEU A 53 -3.17 -5.15 16.72
CA LEU A 53 -3.18 -5.68 15.36
C LEU A 53 -2.36 -6.96 15.21
N LYS A 54 -1.16 -7.00 15.81
CA LYS A 54 -0.31 -8.20 15.77
C LYS A 54 -1.06 -9.41 16.33
N GLU A 55 -1.75 -9.24 17.46
CA GLU A 55 -2.55 -10.28 18.09
C GLU A 55 -3.74 -10.70 17.23
N ILE A 56 -4.52 -9.75 16.71
CA ILE A 56 -5.71 -10.02 15.89
C ILE A 56 -5.34 -10.72 14.59
N LEU A 57 -4.25 -10.28 13.95
CA LEU A 57 -3.75 -10.84 12.71
C LEU A 57 -2.96 -12.14 12.92
N ARG A 58 -2.70 -12.51 14.18
CA ARG A 58 -1.90 -13.68 14.58
C ARG A 58 -0.56 -13.71 13.86
N LEU A 59 0.10 -12.56 13.77
CA LEU A 59 1.43 -12.48 13.17
C LEU A 59 2.43 -13.10 14.14
N SER A 60 3.22 -14.06 13.64
CA SER A 60 4.31 -14.70 14.38
C SER A 60 5.38 -13.68 14.78
N GLU A 61 5.65 -12.71 13.89
CA GLU A 61 6.70 -11.71 14.06
C GLU A 61 6.16 -10.28 13.99
N GLU A 62 7.01 -9.32 14.38
CA GLU A 62 6.71 -7.90 14.23
C GLU A 62 6.70 -7.49 12.76
N PRO A 63 5.67 -6.75 12.29
CA PRO A 63 5.69 -6.18 10.95
C PRO A 63 6.90 -5.28 10.71
N VAL A 64 7.42 -5.29 9.50
CA VAL A 64 8.49 -4.39 9.07
C VAL A 64 7.92 -2.99 8.86
N TRP A 65 8.02 -2.17 9.89
CA TRP A 65 7.66 -0.75 9.85
C TRP A 65 8.74 0.07 9.13
N LEU A 66 8.39 0.65 7.98
CA LEU A 66 9.27 1.55 7.24
C LEU A 66 9.10 3.01 7.68
N GLU A 67 10.18 3.78 7.56
CA GLU A 67 10.17 5.24 7.56
C GLU A 67 9.93 5.71 6.11
N GLN A 68 8.65 5.78 5.73
CA GLN A 68 8.22 6.13 4.38
C GLN A 68 8.45 7.62 4.09
N THR A 69 9.17 7.92 3.01
CA THR A 69 9.59 9.28 2.64
C THR A 69 9.12 9.71 1.24
N HIS A 70 8.27 8.92 0.58
CA HIS A 70 7.93 9.04 -0.84
C HIS A 70 9.16 8.91 -1.76
N SER A 71 10.17 8.17 -1.31
CA SER A 71 11.33 7.74 -2.08
C SER A 71 10.97 6.64 -3.09
N THR A 72 12.00 6.14 -3.79
CA THR A 72 11.91 4.92 -4.61
C THR A 72 12.76 3.79 -4.05
N THR A 73 13.13 3.87 -2.77
CA THR A 73 13.97 2.87 -2.12
C THR A 73 13.14 1.66 -1.72
N CYS A 74 13.55 0.49 -2.19
CA CYS A 74 13.03 -0.80 -1.75
C CYS A 74 14.10 -1.51 -0.91
N VAL A 75 13.76 -2.09 0.24
CA VAL A 75 14.68 -2.82 1.12
C VAL A 75 14.36 -4.31 1.19
N ILE A 76 15.34 -5.12 1.60
CA ILE A 76 15.20 -6.53 1.94
C ILE A 76 15.41 -6.64 3.46
N PRO A 77 14.37 -6.79 4.28
CA PRO A 77 14.47 -6.68 5.75
C PRO A 77 15.49 -7.60 6.40
N GLU A 78 15.68 -8.81 5.85
CA GLU A 78 16.66 -9.80 6.30
C GLU A 78 18.12 -9.45 5.96
N ALA A 79 18.37 -8.48 5.06
CA ALA A 79 19.71 -8.10 4.61
C ALA A 79 20.07 -6.63 4.92
N ASP A 80 19.08 -5.74 4.85
CA ASP A 80 19.27 -4.32 5.06
C ASP A 80 18.93 -3.95 6.51
N SER A 81 19.75 -3.10 7.14
CA SER A 81 19.40 -2.46 8.43
C SER A 81 18.61 -1.15 8.24
N ASN A 82 18.70 -0.54 7.06
CA ASN A 82 17.96 0.69 6.74
C ASN A 82 16.44 0.41 6.68
N ARG A 83 15.66 1.33 7.26
CA ARG A 83 14.19 1.33 7.17
C ARG A 83 13.62 2.59 6.54
N CYS A 84 14.46 3.57 6.18
CA CYS A 84 14.07 4.71 5.35
C CYS A 84 13.88 4.25 3.90
N ALA A 85 12.64 3.87 3.59
CA ALA A 85 12.24 3.22 2.35
C ALA A 85 10.73 3.31 2.15
N ASP A 86 10.30 3.11 0.91
CA ASP A 86 8.89 3.12 0.52
C ASP A 86 8.45 1.76 -0.05
N ALA A 87 9.34 0.78 -0.09
CA ALA A 87 8.97 -0.60 -0.34
C ALA A 87 9.86 -1.57 0.44
N ALA A 88 9.35 -2.76 0.66
CA ALA A 88 10.11 -3.89 1.16
C ALA A 88 9.73 -5.16 0.39
N ILE A 89 10.70 -6.06 0.25
CA ILE A 89 10.48 -7.44 -0.21
C ILE A 89 11.05 -8.42 0.80
N THR A 90 10.49 -9.61 0.91
CA THR A 90 11.11 -10.68 1.70
C THR A 90 10.78 -12.04 1.14
N ARG A 91 11.65 -13.00 1.45
CA ARG A 91 11.47 -14.44 1.19
C ARG A 91 11.46 -15.23 2.50
N SER A 92 11.34 -14.52 3.62
CA SER A 92 11.37 -15.09 4.96
C SER A 92 10.01 -14.94 5.63
N PRO A 93 9.47 -15.99 6.27
CA PRO A 93 8.26 -15.88 7.08
C PRO A 93 8.44 -14.99 8.31
N LEU A 94 9.68 -14.64 8.68
CA LEU A 94 9.99 -13.83 9.84
C LEU A 94 9.76 -12.32 9.64
N HIS A 95 9.33 -11.90 8.44
CA HIS A 95 9.20 -10.49 8.09
C HIS A 95 7.83 -10.18 7.46
N PRO A 96 6.73 -10.17 8.22
CA PRO A 96 5.47 -9.58 7.77
C PRO A 96 5.70 -8.16 7.27
N LEU A 97 5.21 -7.81 6.08
CA LEU A 97 5.42 -6.49 5.50
C LEU A 97 4.19 -5.61 5.73
N VAL A 98 4.42 -4.32 5.95
CA VAL A 98 3.35 -3.33 6.11
C VAL A 98 3.70 -2.00 5.46
N ILE A 99 2.70 -1.39 4.81
CA ILE A 99 2.77 -0.04 4.27
C ILE A 99 1.67 0.81 4.89
N LEU A 100 2.06 1.98 5.42
CA LEU A 100 1.13 2.93 6.00
C LEU A 100 0.63 3.93 4.97
N THR A 101 -0.68 4.14 4.90
CA THR A 101 -1.28 5.10 3.95
C THR A 101 -2.40 5.91 4.58
N ALA A 102 -2.67 7.06 3.96
CA ALA A 102 -3.92 7.80 4.02
C ALA A 102 -4.04 8.52 2.68
N ASP A 103 -4.67 7.87 1.69
CA ASP A 103 -4.81 8.23 0.27
C ASP A 103 -3.77 7.68 -0.71
N CYS A 104 -2.49 7.61 -0.33
CA CYS A 104 -1.47 7.01 -1.21
C CYS A 104 -1.75 5.53 -1.45
N LEU A 105 -1.23 4.99 -2.56
CA LEU A 105 -1.51 3.63 -3.00
C LEU A 105 -0.65 2.61 -2.24
N PRO A 106 -1.23 1.65 -1.52
CA PRO A 106 -0.51 0.45 -1.12
C PRO A 106 -0.63 -0.62 -2.22
N ILE A 107 0.51 -1.15 -2.68
CA ILE A 107 0.55 -2.30 -3.59
C ILE A 107 1.24 -3.45 -2.86
N THR A 108 0.61 -4.62 -2.83
CA THR A 108 1.25 -5.85 -2.35
C THR A 108 1.52 -6.77 -3.53
N LEU A 109 2.69 -7.42 -3.55
CA LEU A 109 3.06 -8.41 -4.55
C LEU A 109 3.30 -9.77 -3.87
N CYS A 110 2.96 -10.85 -4.55
CA CYS A 110 3.49 -12.18 -4.25
C CYS A 110 3.72 -12.95 -5.55
N ASN A 111 4.56 -13.97 -5.52
CA ASN A 111 4.67 -14.90 -6.64
C ASN A 111 3.64 -16.05 -6.54
N VAL A 112 3.40 -16.75 -7.64
CA VAL A 112 2.49 -17.90 -7.69
C VAL A 112 2.96 -19.09 -6.83
N GLN A 113 4.25 -19.17 -6.52
CA GLN A 113 4.84 -20.20 -5.66
C GLN A 113 4.54 -19.92 -4.17
N GLY A 114 4.29 -18.67 -3.81
CA GLY A 114 3.98 -18.27 -2.44
C GLY A 114 5.19 -18.27 -1.52
N ASP A 115 6.39 -18.00 -2.04
CA ASP A 115 7.65 -17.94 -1.26
C ASP A 115 8.37 -16.59 -1.35
N GLU A 116 7.80 -15.62 -2.08
CA GLU A 116 8.30 -14.26 -2.17
C GLU A 116 7.15 -13.24 -2.10
N ILE A 117 7.28 -12.22 -1.25
CA ILE A 117 6.29 -11.15 -1.08
C ILE A 117 6.93 -9.76 -1.12
N ALA A 118 6.15 -8.76 -1.50
CA ALA A 118 6.52 -7.35 -1.42
C ALA A 118 5.36 -6.47 -0.96
N ALA A 119 5.69 -5.34 -0.34
CA ALA A 119 4.75 -4.26 -0.05
C ALA A 119 5.34 -2.92 -0.46
N ILE A 120 4.55 -2.11 -1.17
CA ILE A 120 4.98 -0.86 -1.82
C ILE A 120 4.05 0.28 -1.43
N HIS A 121 4.64 1.38 -0.99
CA HIS A 121 4.03 2.69 -0.87
C HIS A 121 4.21 3.49 -2.16
N ALA A 122 3.12 3.69 -2.88
CA ALA A 122 3.11 4.43 -4.13
C ALA A 122 2.20 5.67 -4.03
N GLY A 123 2.74 6.74 -3.46
CA GLY A 123 2.26 8.09 -3.78
C GLY A 123 2.60 8.45 -5.23
N TRP A 124 1.98 9.50 -5.79
CA TRP A 124 2.20 9.87 -7.20
C TRP A 124 3.69 10.09 -7.54
N LYS A 125 4.47 10.68 -6.63
CA LYS A 125 5.92 10.89 -6.81
C LYS A 125 6.70 9.58 -6.88
N GLY A 126 6.47 8.67 -5.92
CA GLY A 126 7.15 7.38 -5.88
C GLY A 126 6.78 6.54 -7.11
N LEU A 127 5.50 6.54 -7.48
CA LEU A 127 5.00 5.85 -8.66
C LEU A 127 5.62 6.40 -9.95
N PHE A 128 5.69 7.72 -10.10
CA PHE A 128 6.34 8.37 -11.24
C PHE A 128 7.85 8.07 -11.29
N ASN A 129 8.54 8.11 -10.15
CA ASN A 129 9.99 7.98 -10.07
C ASN A 129 10.47 6.52 -10.15
N GLY A 130 9.57 5.54 -10.11
CA GLY A 130 9.89 4.15 -10.38
C GLY A 130 9.99 3.24 -9.15
N ILE A 131 9.22 3.51 -8.09
CA ILE A 131 9.19 2.61 -6.91
C ILE A 131 8.77 1.17 -7.31
N VAL A 132 7.84 1.02 -8.26
CA VAL A 132 7.39 -0.30 -8.72
C VAL A 132 8.53 -1.03 -9.41
N GLU A 133 9.20 -0.38 -10.36
CA GLU A 133 10.33 -0.90 -11.10
C GLU A 133 11.49 -1.29 -10.17
N ASN A 134 11.80 -0.42 -9.20
CA ASN A 134 12.84 -0.67 -8.22
C ASN A 134 12.51 -1.88 -7.33
N THR A 135 11.24 -2.06 -6.94
CA THR A 135 10.81 -3.26 -6.22
C THR A 135 10.92 -4.52 -7.07
N LEU A 136 10.39 -4.49 -8.31
CA LEU A 136 10.44 -5.64 -9.22
C LEU A 136 11.87 -6.09 -9.51
N SER A 137 12.81 -5.15 -9.68
CA SER A 137 14.22 -5.47 -9.93
C SER A 137 14.93 -6.20 -8.79
N LYS A 138 14.35 -6.16 -7.57
CA LYS A 138 14.88 -6.87 -6.40
C LYS A 138 14.19 -8.21 -6.15
N MET A 139 13.05 -8.47 -6.78
CA MET A 139 12.38 -9.76 -6.70
C MET A 139 13.15 -10.78 -7.54
N ASN A 140 13.20 -12.03 -7.06
CA ASN A 140 13.85 -13.12 -7.78
C ASN A 140 12.91 -13.78 -8.79
N SER A 141 11.60 -13.66 -8.57
CA SER A 141 10.58 -14.26 -9.42
C SER A 141 10.43 -13.53 -10.76
N ASP A 142 10.11 -14.27 -11.81
CA ASP A 142 9.74 -13.68 -13.10
C ASP A 142 8.48 -12.82 -12.95
N THR A 143 8.43 -11.67 -13.61
CA THR A 143 7.31 -10.73 -13.43
C THR A 143 5.97 -11.30 -13.93
N SER A 144 5.99 -12.27 -14.85
CA SER A 144 4.80 -13.00 -15.29
C SER A 144 4.19 -13.90 -14.21
N ASP A 145 5.00 -14.29 -13.22
CA ASP A 145 4.61 -15.15 -12.10
C ASP A 145 4.16 -14.33 -10.88
N LEU A 146 4.15 -12.99 -10.99
CA LEU A 146 3.74 -12.11 -9.91
C LEU A 146 2.26 -11.78 -9.98
N LEU A 147 1.63 -11.76 -8.80
CA LEU A 147 0.30 -11.23 -8.57
C LEU A 147 0.42 -9.94 -7.78
N ALA A 148 -0.30 -8.91 -8.20
CA ALA A 148 -0.38 -7.63 -7.52
C ALA A 148 -1.79 -7.40 -6.98
N TRP A 149 -1.88 -6.92 -5.74
CA TRP A 149 -3.11 -6.35 -5.21
C TRP A 149 -2.90 -4.89 -4.81
N ILE A 150 -3.79 -4.05 -5.33
CA ILE A 150 -3.82 -2.63 -5.05
C ILE A 150 -4.89 -2.37 -3.98
N GLY A 151 -4.45 -2.01 -2.77
CA GLY A 151 -5.33 -1.77 -1.64
C GLY A 151 -6.07 -0.42 -1.68
N PRO A 152 -6.76 -0.04 -0.60
CA PRO A 152 -7.54 1.20 -0.53
C PRO A 152 -6.67 2.44 -0.75
N ALA A 153 -7.12 3.33 -1.64
CA ALA A 153 -6.45 4.58 -1.99
C ALA A 153 -7.47 5.65 -2.38
N ILE A 154 -7.04 6.88 -2.64
CA ILE A 154 -7.95 7.90 -3.14
C ILE A 154 -8.39 7.59 -4.58
N CYS A 155 -9.69 7.62 -4.84
CA CYS A 155 -10.23 7.36 -6.18
C CYS A 155 -10.09 8.56 -7.11
N GLN A 156 -10.24 8.34 -8.42
CA GLN A 156 -10.13 9.36 -9.44
C GLN A 156 -11.04 10.58 -9.19
N ASN A 157 -12.28 10.34 -8.76
CA ASN A 157 -13.26 11.41 -8.52
C ASN A 157 -12.86 12.36 -7.36
N CYS A 158 -11.95 11.93 -6.49
CA CYS A 158 -11.51 12.69 -5.33
C CYS A 158 -10.06 13.20 -5.44
N TYR A 159 -9.31 12.76 -6.47
CA TYR A 159 -7.90 13.07 -6.60
C TYR A 159 -7.62 14.07 -7.72
N GLU A 160 -7.84 15.34 -7.37
CA GLU A 160 -7.47 16.46 -8.22
C GLU A 160 -5.94 16.73 -8.13
N VAL A 161 -5.31 16.90 -9.29
CA VAL A 161 -3.89 17.24 -9.49
C VAL A 161 -3.74 18.33 -10.55
N GLY A 162 -2.60 19.01 -10.57
CA GLY A 162 -2.31 20.03 -11.59
C GLY A 162 -1.77 19.43 -12.90
N ASP A 163 -1.56 20.31 -13.89
CA ASP A 163 -1.02 19.95 -15.21
C ASP A 163 0.35 19.28 -15.11
N GLU A 164 1.15 19.63 -14.11
CA GLU A 164 2.50 19.09 -13.91
C GLU A 164 2.49 17.57 -13.72
N VAL A 165 1.50 17.05 -12.98
CA VAL A 165 1.38 15.61 -12.74
C VAL A 165 0.91 14.91 -14.01
N HIS A 166 -0.08 15.47 -14.69
CA HIS A 166 -0.60 14.93 -15.95
C HIS A 166 0.49 14.85 -17.03
N GLN A 167 1.21 15.95 -17.27
CA GLN A 167 2.28 16.01 -18.27
C GLN A 167 3.40 15.03 -17.94
N SER A 168 3.89 15.03 -16.69
CA SER A 168 4.96 14.11 -16.26
C SER A 168 4.60 12.64 -16.57
N PHE A 169 3.40 12.20 -16.17
CA PHE A 169 2.98 10.82 -16.41
C PHE A 169 2.75 10.51 -17.89
N THR A 170 2.13 11.40 -18.65
CA THR A 170 1.82 11.16 -20.07
C THR A 170 3.05 11.22 -20.97
N GLU A 171 4.10 11.96 -20.58
CA GLU A 171 5.39 11.94 -21.27
C GLU A 171 6.16 10.65 -20.99
N LYS A 172 6.28 10.25 -19.72
CA LYS A 172 7.04 9.05 -19.33
C LYS A 172 6.31 7.74 -19.67
N TYR A 173 4.99 7.71 -19.49
CA TYR A 173 4.13 6.56 -19.75
C TYR A 173 2.95 7.02 -20.63
N PRO A 174 3.09 7.05 -21.97
CA PRO A 174 2.06 7.60 -22.86
C PRO A 174 0.67 7.00 -22.70
N LEU A 175 0.56 5.71 -22.35
CA LEU A 175 -0.73 5.06 -22.11
C LEU A 175 -1.43 5.55 -20.83
N SER A 176 -0.75 6.27 -19.94
CA SER A 176 -1.35 6.82 -18.72
C SER A 176 -2.38 7.92 -18.97
N HIS A 177 -2.44 8.51 -20.17
CA HIS A 177 -3.42 9.56 -20.51
C HIS A 177 -4.87 9.12 -20.23
N VAL A 178 -5.19 7.83 -20.40
CA VAL A 178 -6.54 7.28 -20.11
C VAL A 178 -6.88 7.24 -18.62
N ALA A 179 -5.92 7.54 -17.74
CA ALA A 179 -6.08 7.59 -16.29
C ALA A 179 -6.29 9.02 -15.77
N PHE A 180 -6.38 10.02 -16.67
CA PHE A 180 -6.66 11.40 -16.31
C PHE A 180 -7.97 11.84 -16.97
N LYS A 181 -8.76 12.64 -16.23
CA LYS A 181 -9.97 13.29 -16.74
C LYS A 181 -9.89 14.79 -16.48
N PRO A 182 -10.09 15.66 -17.48
CA PRO A 182 -10.03 17.10 -17.26
C PRO A 182 -11.16 17.56 -16.33
N THR A 183 -10.85 18.50 -15.44
CA THR A 183 -11.78 19.16 -14.52
C THR A 183 -11.40 20.63 -14.36
N GLY A 184 -12.13 21.54 -15.01
CA GLY A 184 -11.73 22.95 -15.07
C GLY A 184 -10.32 23.11 -15.65
N SER A 185 -9.41 23.72 -14.90
CA SER A 185 -7.99 23.91 -15.25
C SER A 185 -7.07 22.84 -14.66
N LYS A 186 -7.61 21.71 -14.23
CA LYS A 186 -6.89 20.64 -13.51
C LYS A 186 -7.31 19.26 -14.01
N TRP A 187 -6.80 18.21 -13.38
CA TRP A 187 -7.07 16.83 -13.75
C TRP A 187 -7.52 16.01 -12.56
N LEU A 188 -8.47 15.10 -12.79
CA LEU A 188 -8.80 13.99 -11.90
C LEU A 188 -7.94 12.80 -12.30
N ALA A 189 -6.97 12.44 -11.45
CA ALA A 189 -6.00 11.39 -11.71
C ALA A 189 -6.39 10.07 -11.03
N ASN A 190 -6.30 8.96 -11.78
CA ASN A 190 -6.58 7.61 -11.30
C ASN A 190 -5.26 6.89 -10.98
N LEU A 191 -4.72 7.08 -9.78
CA LEU A 191 -3.47 6.44 -9.34
C LEU A 191 -3.52 4.89 -9.42
N PRO A 192 -4.59 4.20 -8.98
CA PRO A 192 -4.69 2.75 -9.15
C PRO A 192 -4.56 2.29 -10.61
N LYS A 193 -5.18 3.02 -11.56
CA LYS A 193 -5.09 2.72 -13.00
C LYS A 193 -3.68 2.97 -13.54
N ILE A 194 -3.02 4.04 -13.11
CA ILE A 194 -1.61 4.32 -13.49
C ILE A 194 -0.70 3.21 -12.96
N ALA A 195 -0.86 2.78 -11.71
CA ALA A 195 -0.07 1.69 -11.15
C ALA A 195 -0.29 0.37 -11.88
N LYS A 196 -1.53 0.02 -12.22
CA LYS A 196 -1.83 -1.16 -13.05
C LYS A 196 -1.17 -1.07 -14.43
N LEU A 197 -1.17 0.11 -15.06
CA LEU A 197 -0.48 0.31 -16.34
C LEU A 197 1.04 0.09 -16.20
N ILE A 198 1.67 0.65 -15.17
CA ILE A 198 3.11 0.49 -14.92
C ILE A 198 3.46 -0.97 -14.63
N LEU A 199 2.67 -1.67 -13.80
CA LEU A 199 2.83 -3.10 -13.52
C LEU A 199 2.75 -3.94 -14.81
N ASN A 200 1.70 -3.71 -15.63
CA ASN A 200 1.51 -4.42 -16.89
C ASN A 200 2.66 -4.17 -17.88
N LEU A 201 3.19 -2.93 -17.94
CA LEU A 201 4.34 -2.60 -18.80
C LEU A 201 5.60 -3.39 -18.43
N HIS A 202 5.71 -3.83 -17.17
CA HIS A 202 6.83 -4.62 -16.66
C HIS A 202 6.52 -6.13 -16.57
N GLY A 203 5.43 -6.59 -17.18
CA GLY A 203 5.09 -8.01 -17.29
C GLY A 203 4.20 -8.57 -16.18
N VAL A 204 3.89 -7.79 -15.14
CA VAL A 204 2.94 -8.20 -14.08
C VAL A 204 1.52 -8.02 -14.58
N THR A 205 0.92 -9.09 -15.09
CA THR A 205 -0.42 -9.04 -15.72
C THR A 205 -1.57 -9.32 -14.75
N ALA A 206 -1.32 -10.08 -13.68
CA ALA A 206 -2.30 -10.44 -12.67
C ALA A 206 -2.45 -9.31 -11.63
N VAL A 207 -3.12 -8.21 -12.02
CA VAL A 207 -3.32 -7.02 -11.17
C VAL A 207 -4.77 -6.88 -10.72
N TYR A 208 -4.98 -7.03 -9.41
CA TYR A 208 -6.24 -6.93 -8.69
C TYR A 208 -6.36 -5.58 -7.96
N GLN A 209 -7.58 -5.11 -7.74
CA GLN A 209 -7.85 -3.84 -7.05
C GLN A 209 -8.93 -4.03 -5.99
N SER A 210 -8.79 -3.31 -4.87
CA SER A 210 -9.79 -3.29 -3.81
C SER A 210 -11.07 -2.52 -4.20
N ASP A 211 -10.97 -1.59 -5.16
CA ASP A 211 -12.02 -0.65 -5.55
C ASP A 211 -12.57 0.23 -4.39
N LEU A 212 -11.78 0.41 -3.32
CA LEU A 212 -12.15 1.20 -2.14
C LEU A 212 -11.51 2.60 -2.14
N CYS A 213 -12.34 3.64 -2.00
CA CYS A 213 -11.89 5.02 -1.89
C CYS A 213 -11.71 5.48 -0.43
N THR A 214 -10.49 5.86 -0.05
CA THR A 214 -10.18 6.38 1.31
C THR A 214 -10.87 7.72 1.61
N PHE A 215 -11.08 8.55 0.58
CA PHE A 215 -11.73 9.84 0.72
C PHE A 215 -13.25 9.72 0.90
N GLU A 216 -13.91 8.85 0.12
CA GLU A 216 -15.38 8.68 0.16
C GLU A 216 -15.83 7.87 1.39
N LEU A 217 -15.10 6.80 1.72
CA LEU A 217 -15.40 5.91 2.85
C LEU A 217 -14.86 6.47 4.18
N LYS A 218 -15.28 7.68 4.53
CA LYS A 218 -14.80 8.46 5.68
C LYS A 218 -14.95 7.78 7.06
N ASN A 219 -15.91 6.88 7.18
CA ASN A 219 -16.18 6.12 8.40
C ASN A 219 -15.25 4.90 8.54
N GLU A 220 -14.55 4.51 7.47
CA GLU A 220 -13.69 3.33 7.46
C GLU A 220 -12.22 3.67 7.29
N PHE A 221 -11.87 4.76 6.60
CA PHE A 221 -10.49 5.10 6.29
C PHE A 221 -10.12 6.52 6.67
N TYR A 222 -8.86 6.69 7.06
CA TYR A 222 -8.22 8.00 7.11
C TYR A 222 -7.97 8.52 5.68
N SER A 223 -8.01 9.84 5.51
CA SER A 223 -7.71 10.49 4.23
C SER A 223 -7.04 11.83 4.52
N TYR A 224 -5.79 11.97 4.08
CA TYR A 224 -5.01 13.19 4.23
C TYR A 224 -5.61 14.34 3.41
N ARG A 225 -6.12 14.05 2.21
CA ARG A 225 -6.80 15.00 1.33
C ARG A 225 -8.05 15.57 1.98
N ARG A 226 -8.77 14.76 2.77
CA ARG A 226 -9.95 15.21 3.52
C ARG A 226 -9.55 16.00 4.77
N GLN A 227 -8.53 15.53 5.48
CA GLN A 227 -8.04 16.15 6.70
C GLN A 227 -6.54 15.90 6.84
N SER A 228 -5.73 16.95 6.76
CA SER A 228 -4.26 16.84 6.79
C SER A 228 -3.73 16.25 8.09
N GLN A 229 -4.33 16.63 9.23
CA GLN A 229 -4.02 16.05 10.54
C GLN A 229 -4.89 14.82 10.79
N THR A 230 -4.41 13.65 10.39
CA THR A 230 -5.16 12.39 10.49
C THR A 230 -4.23 11.18 10.65
N GLY A 231 -4.80 10.03 11.03
CA GLY A 231 -4.07 8.77 11.23
C GLY A 231 -3.62 8.10 9.94
N ARG A 232 -3.03 6.90 10.07
CA ARG A 232 -2.68 6.02 8.95
C ARG A 232 -3.29 4.64 9.14
N ILE A 233 -3.81 4.09 8.05
CA ILE A 233 -4.15 2.67 7.95
C ILE A 233 -2.90 1.88 7.52
N GLY A 234 -2.88 0.58 7.78
CA GLY A 234 -1.80 -0.31 7.37
C GLY A 234 -2.30 -1.32 6.35
N THR A 235 -1.55 -1.51 5.28
CA THR A 235 -1.76 -2.60 4.32
C THR A 235 -0.65 -3.62 4.51
N PHE A 236 -1.04 -4.83 4.86
CA PHE A 236 -0.16 -5.91 5.30
C PHE A 236 -0.09 -7.02 4.25
N ILE A 237 1.05 -7.69 4.18
CA ILE A 237 1.22 -8.97 3.49
C ILE A 237 2.22 -9.85 4.24
N TRP A 238 1.91 -11.14 4.38
CA TRP A 238 2.77 -12.09 5.08
C TRP A 238 2.51 -13.54 4.62
N PHE A 239 3.45 -14.42 4.95
CA PHE A 239 3.28 -15.87 4.85
C PHE A 239 2.50 -16.37 6.08
N ASN A 240 1.38 -17.06 5.86
CA ASN A 240 0.61 -17.66 6.95
C ASN A 240 1.06 -19.12 7.18
N ASP A 241 1.16 -19.52 8.44
CA ASP A 241 1.54 -20.89 8.84
C ASP A 241 0.35 -21.87 8.83
N GLN A 242 -0.86 -21.34 8.61
CA GLN A 242 -2.11 -22.07 8.53
C GLN A 242 -2.87 -21.50 7.32
N PRO A 243 -3.02 -22.24 6.21
CA PRO A 243 -3.87 -21.79 5.12
C PRO A 243 -5.27 -21.56 5.70
N ARG A 244 -5.87 -20.40 5.41
CA ARG A 244 -7.25 -20.16 5.86
C ARG A 244 -8.14 -21.22 5.21
N ASP A 245 -8.79 -22.03 6.05
CA ASP A 245 -9.94 -22.81 5.61
C ASP A 245 -11.01 -21.83 5.12
N GLU A 246 -11.68 -22.22 4.02
CA GLU A 246 -12.67 -21.44 3.26
C GLU A 246 -13.84 -20.92 4.13
#